data_AF-A0A174V3W1-F1
#
_entry.id   AF-A0A174V3W1-F1
#
_cell.length_a   1.000
_cell.length_b   1.000
_cell.length_c   1.000
_cell.angle_alpha   90.00
_cell.angle_beta   90.00
_cell.angle_gamma   90.00
#
_symmetry.space_group_name_H-M   'P 1'
#
loop_
_entity.id
_entity.type
_entity.pdbx_description
1 polymer ?
#
loop_
_entity_poly.entity_id
_entity_poly.type
_entity_poly.pdbx_seq_one_letter_code
_entity_poly.pdbx_strand_id
1 'polypeptide(L)'
;MSCKTGKSFVVFFTYGPTEATVNALTYEIEDDIPAEVPIGRPIDNMEAYIIDEKGKLCKEGVVGELCLAGIGLAWGYLNNEELNKKSLRKESKVVQTKKQL
;
A
#
# COMPACT_ATOMS: atom_id res chain seq x y z
N MET A 1 -30.81 6.30 -25.47
CA MET A 1 -31.00 5.86 -24.07
C MET A 1 -30.05 4.69 -23.83
N SER A 2 -28.91 4.90 -23.18
CA SER A 2 -28.01 3.81 -22.81
C SER A 2 -28.48 3.24 -21.47
N CYS A 3 -29.05 2.04 -21.50
CA CYS A 3 -29.44 1.30 -20.31
C CYS A 3 -28.14 0.84 -19.62
N LYS A 4 -27.75 1.50 -18.54
CA LYS A 4 -26.69 0.99 -17.66
C LYS A 4 -27.30 -0.16 -16.84
N THR A 5 -27.15 -1.38 -17.33
CA THR A 5 -27.40 -2.59 -16.55
C THR A 5 -26.60 -2.49 -15.25
N GLY A 6 -27.28 -2.47 -14.11
CA GLY A 6 -26.65 -2.25 -12.81
C GLY A 6 -25.55 -3.28 -12.57
N LYS A 7 -24.33 -2.81 -12.26
CA LYS A 7 -23.25 -3.68 -11.79
C LYS A 7 -23.74 -4.38 -10.52
N SER A 8 -23.94 -5.69 -10.56
CA SER A 8 -24.38 -6.49 -9.40
C SER A 8 -23.22 -6.91 -8.49
N PHE A 9 -21.98 -6.61 -8.88
CA PHE A 9 -20.77 -6.95 -8.14
C PHE A 9 -19.72 -5.85 -8.32
N VAL A 10 -18.94 -5.60 -7.26
CA VAL A 10 -17.77 -4.72 -7.28
C VAL A 10 -16.53 -5.60 -7.19
N VAL A 11 -15.51 -5.27 -7.98
CA VAL A 11 -14.25 -6.02 -8.02
C VAL A 11 -13.14 -5.14 -7.47
N PHE A 12 -12.33 -5.71 -6.57
CA PHE A 12 -11.16 -5.06 -6.00
C PHE A 12 -9.91 -5.87 -6.36
N PHE A 13 -8.86 -5.16 -6.74
CA PHE A 13 -7.50 -5.68 -6.65
C PHE A 13 -6.91 -5.27 -5.30
N THR A 14 -6.24 -6.21 -4.65
CA THR A 14 -5.66 -5.98 -3.33
C THR A 14 -4.19 -6.37 -3.34
N TYR A 15 -3.39 -5.64 -2.58
CA TYR A 15 -1.99 -5.95 -2.37
C TYR A 15 -1.65 -5.82 -0.89
N GLY A 16 -0.98 -6.83 -0.35
CA GLY A 16 -0.41 -6.78 0.98
C GLY A 16 0.55 -7.95 1.19
N PRO A 17 1.76 -7.70 1.69
CA PRO A 17 2.59 -8.79 2.19
C PRO A 17 2.01 -9.34 3.50
N THR A 18 2.44 -10.54 3.92
CA THR A 18 1.98 -11.17 5.17
C THR A 18 2.24 -10.28 6.38
N GLU A 19 3.35 -9.54 6.34
CA GLU A 19 3.80 -8.59 7.36
C GLU A 19 2.87 -7.38 7.49
N ALA A 20 1.93 -7.17 6.56
CA ALA A 20 0.93 -6.11 6.61
C ALA A 20 -0.51 -6.64 6.74
N THR A 21 -0.68 -7.87 7.24
CA THR A 21 -1.97 -8.49 7.55
C THR A 21 -2.89 -8.64 6.34
N VAL A 22 -2.47 -9.49 5.40
CA VAL A 22 -3.20 -9.88 4.19
C VAL A 22 -3.25 -8.78 3.13
N ASN A 23 -3.86 -7.64 3.41
CA ASN A 23 -4.04 -6.54 2.45
C ASN A 23 -3.68 -5.20 3.10
N ALA A 24 -2.93 -4.38 2.39
CA ALA A 24 -2.58 -3.02 2.80
C ALA A 24 -3.05 -1.96 1.80
N LEU A 25 -3.11 -2.31 0.52
CA LEU A 25 -3.55 -1.46 -0.57
C LEU A 25 -4.72 -2.09 -1.33
N THR A 26 -5.64 -1.27 -1.81
CA THR A 26 -6.77 -1.72 -2.63
C THR A 26 -7.04 -0.76 -3.79
N TYR A 27 -7.44 -1.33 -4.92
CA TYR A 27 -7.90 -0.60 -6.11
C TYR A 27 -9.28 -1.13 -6.53
N GLU A 28 -10.28 -0.25 -6.58
CA GLU A 28 -11.62 -0.58 -7.07
C GLU A 28 -11.67 -0.47 -8.60
N ILE A 29 -12.27 -1.46 -9.25
CA ILE A 29 -12.45 -1.43 -10.71
C ILE A 29 -13.79 -0.77 -11.06
N GLU A 30 -13.73 0.51 -11.44
CA GLU A 30 -14.91 1.31 -11.76
C GLU A 30 -15.53 0.98 -13.13
N ASP A 31 -14.75 0.49 -14.10
CA ASP A 31 -15.19 0.16 -15.47
C ASP A 31 -14.72 -1.26 -15.88
N ASP A 32 -14.02 -1.39 -16.99
CA ASP A 32 -13.38 -2.62 -17.47
C ASP A 32 -12.02 -2.85 -16.79
N ILE A 33 -11.57 -4.10 -16.71
CA ILE A 33 -10.27 -4.45 -16.12
C ILE A 33 -9.16 -3.94 -17.05
N PRO A 34 -8.28 -3.02 -16.61
CA PRO A 34 -7.19 -2.53 -17.44
C PRO A 34 -6.11 -3.60 -17.65
N ALA A 35 -5.31 -3.44 -18.72
CA ALA A 35 -4.20 -4.35 -19.00
C ALA A 35 -3.11 -4.33 -17.91
N GLU A 36 -2.90 -3.17 -17.29
CA GLU A 36 -2.06 -2.98 -16.12
C GLU A 36 -2.92 -2.44 -14.98
N VAL A 37 -3.03 -3.21 -13.90
CA VAL A 37 -3.87 -2.85 -12.76
C VAL A 37 -3.01 -2.20 -11.68
N PRO A 38 -3.31 -0.97 -11.24
CA PRO A 38 -2.61 -0.36 -10.12
C PRO A 38 -2.79 -1.19 -8.84
N ILE A 39 -1.77 -1.24 -7.99
CA ILE A 39 -1.86 -1.84 -6.65
C ILE A 39 -2.82 -1.08 -5.71
N GLY A 40 -3.14 0.17 -6.06
CA GLY A 40 -4.16 0.97 -5.41
C GLY A 40 -3.67 1.90 -4.31
N ARG A 41 -4.59 2.26 -3.42
CA ARG A 41 -4.38 3.18 -2.29
C ARG A 41 -4.45 2.45 -0.96
N PRO A 42 -3.82 2.97 0.11
CA PRO A 42 -3.90 2.36 1.43
C PRO A 42 -5.34 2.20 1.92
N ILE A 43 -5.61 1.04 2.54
CA ILE A 43 -6.83 0.83 3.31
C ILE A 43 -6.82 1.67 4.59
N ASP A 44 -7.96 1.74 5.28
CA ASP A 44 -8.07 2.47 6.53
C ASP A 44 -6.98 2.08 7.54
N ASN A 45 -6.39 3.10 8.18
CA ASN A 45 -5.32 2.97 9.16
C ASN A 45 -4.01 2.33 8.66
N MET A 46 -3.87 2.19 7.33
CA MET A 46 -2.61 1.90 6.66
C MET A 46 -2.13 3.13 5.90
N GLU A 47 -0.82 3.23 5.73
CA GLU A 47 -0.15 4.26 4.96
C GLU A 47 0.88 3.59 4.04
N ALA A 48 1.15 4.23 2.89
CA ALA A 48 2.14 3.75 1.95
C ALA A 48 3.00 4.90 1.45
N TYR A 49 4.30 4.61 1.35
CA TYR A 49 5.33 5.56 1.01
C TYR A 49 6.21 4.97 -0.09
N ILE A 50 6.61 5.81 -1.05
CA ILE A 50 7.66 5.45 -2.01
C ILE A 50 8.92 6.21 -1.60
N ILE A 51 10.00 5.49 -1.33
CA ILE A 51 11.27 6.07 -0.88
C ILE A 51 12.41 5.81 -1.87
N ASP A 52 13.39 6.70 -1.88
CA ASP A 52 14.65 6.52 -2.59
C ASP A 52 15.63 5.66 -1.77
N GLU A 53 16.79 5.35 -2.37
CA GLU A 53 17.86 4.56 -1.73
C GLU A 53 18.42 5.20 -0.44
N LYS A 54 18.19 6.51 -0.24
CA LYS A 54 18.61 7.25 0.96
C LYS A 54 17.50 7.32 2.01
N GLY A 55 16.38 6.64 1.80
CA GLY A 55 15.23 6.62 2.69
C GLY A 55 14.41 7.91 2.67
N LYS A 56 14.49 8.72 1.61
CA LYS A 56 13.69 9.95 1.47
C LYS A 56 12.49 9.69 0.58
N LEU A 57 11.38 10.38 0.85
CA LEU A 57 10.18 10.31 0.02
C LEU A 57 10.48 10.70 -1.43
N CYS A 58 10.10 9.83 -2.36
CA CYS A 58 10.10 10.10 -3.78
C CYS A 58 9.01 11.11 -4.14
N LYS A 59 9.24 11.87 -5.22
CA LYS A 59 8.20 12.68 -5.86
C LYS A 59 7.26 11.77 -6.65
N GLU A 60 6.08 12.29 -6.95
CA GLU A 60 5.11 11.62 -7.82
C GLU A 60 5.73 11.22 -9.17
N GLY A 61 5.44 10.01 -9.62
CA GLY A 61 5.97 9.45 -10.87
C GLY A 61 7.41 8.93 -10.82
N VAL A 62 8.13 9.10 -9.70
CA VAL A 62 9.50 8.58 -9.53
C VAL A 62 9.46 7.19 -8.92
N VAL A 63 10.16 6.24 -9.57
CA VAL A 63 10.29 4.87 -9.08
C VAL A 63 11.12 4.84 -7.79
N GLY A 64 10.68 4.06 -6.80
CA GLY A 64 11.36 3.86 -5.52
C GLY A 64 10.89 2.60 -4.81
N GLU A 65 11.38 2.38 -3.59
CA GLU A 65 10.98 1.27 -2.73
C GLU A 65 9.64 1.58 -2.04
N LEU A 66 8.69 0.64 -2.09
CA LEU A 66 7.40 0.74 -1.39
C LEU A 66 7.58 0.37 0.09
N CYS A 67 7.23 1.29 0.98
CA CYS A 67 7.21 1.09 2.42
C CYS A 67 5.78 1.24 2.94
N LEU A 68 5.34 0.31 3.80
CA LEU A 68 4.03 0.33 4.44
C LEU A 68 4.17 0.72 5.90
N ALA A 69 3.20 1.49 6.39
CA ALA A 69 3.06 1.84 7.80
C ALA A 69 1.60 1.70 8.25
N GLY A 70 1.37 1.71 9.55
CA GLY A 70 0.02 1.67 10.13
C GLY A 70 -0.20 0.51 11.09
N ILE A 71 -1.45 0.37 11.51
CA ILE A 71 -1.83 -0.58 12.58
C ILE A 71 -1.83 -2.05 12.12
N GLY A 72 -1.89 -2.29 10.81
CA GLY A 72 -1.90 -3.62 10.21
C GLY A 72 -0.52 -4.27 10.09
N LEU A 73 0.55 -3.60 10.54
CA LEU A 73 1.89 -4.18 10.53
C LEU A 73 2.02 -5.28 11.59
N ALA A 74 2.66 -6.38 11.19
CA ALA A 74 3.08 -7.43 12.10
C ALA A 74 4.10 -6.89 13.12
N TRP A 75 4.13 -7.49 14.30
CA TRP A 75 5.13 -7.15 15.32
C TRP A 75 6.54 -7.54 14.93
N GLY A 76 6.68 -8.49 14.01
CA GLY A 76 7.94 -9.00 13.51
C GLY A 76 7.96 -10.50 13.34
N TYR A 77 9.06 -10.97 12.80
CA TYR A 77 9.43 -12.36 12.75
C TYR A 77 9.89 -12.82 14.14
N LEU A 78 9.26 -13.88 14.63
CA LEU A 78 9.57 -14.48 15.92
C LEU A 78 11.03 -14.96 15.94
N ASN A 79 11.78 -14.56 16.98
CA ASN A 79 13.17 -14.93 17.22
C ASN A 79 14.15 -14.60 16.07
N ASN A 80 13.83 -13.65 15.20
CA ASN A 80 14.69 -13.28 14.09
C ASN A 80 14.94 -11.76 14.04
N GLU A 81 15.84 -11.29 14.90
CA GLU A 81 16.17 -9.86 14.99
C GLU A 81 16.78 -9.29 13.71
N GLU A 82 17.59 -10.07 12.98
CA GLU A 82 18.22 -9.58 11.74
C GLU A 82 17.17 -9.30 10.67
N LEU A 83 16.21 -10.22 10.50
CA LEU A 83 15.12 -10.03 9.54
C LEU A 83 14.20 -8.89 9.96
N ASN A 84 13.92 -8.76 11.26
CA ASN A 84 13.17 -7.61 11.80
C ASN A 84 13.86 -6.29 11.50
N LYS A 85 15.17 -6.16 11.76
CA LYS A 85 15.93 -4.93 11.48
C LYS A 85 15.96 -4.60 9.98
N LYS A 86 15.97 -5.62 9.12
CA LYS A 86 16.00 -5.45 7.66
C LYS A 86 14.65 -5.01 7.07
N SER A 87 13.56 -5.63 7.52
CA SER A 87 12.23 -5.50 6.89
C SER A 87 11.27 -4.55 7.63
N LEU A 88 11.42 -4.42 8.95
CA LEU A 88 10.55 -3.63 9.81
C LEU A 88 11.38 -2.55 10.47
N ARG A 89 11.54 -1.44 9.74
CA ARG A 89 12.29 -0.28 10.22
C ARG A 89 11.45 0.44 11.27
N LYS A 90 12.04 0.72 12.43
CA LYS A 90 11.44 1.62 13.42
C LYS A 90 11.67 3.06 12.96
N GLU A 91 10.65 3.73 12.45
CA GLU A 91 10.75 5.16 12.21
C GLU A 91 10.52 5.96 13.49
N SER A 92 11.34 6.99 13.69
CA SER A 92 11.26 7.93 14.83
C SER A 92 10.76 9.32 14.42
N LYS A 93 10.25 9.51 13.20
CA LYS A 93 9.74 10.81 12.74
C LYS A 93 8.55 10.62 11.81
N VAL A 94 7.35 10.83 12.34
CA VAL A 94 6.11 10.97 11.56
C VAL A 94 6.30 12.15 10.60
N VAL A 95 6.72 11.87 9.37
CA VAL A 95 6.70 12.86 8.29
C VAL A 95 5.23 13.08 7.98
N GLN A 96 4.72 14.24 8.40
CA GLN A 96 3.31 14.57 8.30
C GLN A 96 2.74 14.20 6.94
N THR A 97 1.71 13.36 7.00
CA THR A 97 0.86 12.88 5.93
C THR A 97 0.29 14.08 5.18
N LYS A 98 0.88 14.45 4.04
CA LYS A 98 0.07 14.97 2.95
C LYS A 98 -0.58 13.76 2.32
N LYS A 99 -1.88 13.59 2.57
CA LYS A 99 -2.80 12.85 1.70
C LYS A 99 -2.55 13.34 0.27
N GLN A 100 -1.65 12.68 -0.45
CA GLN A 100 -1.44 12.95 -1.86
C GLN A 100 -2.49 12.09 -2.59
N LEU A 101 -3.42 12.80 -3.24
CA LEU A 101 -4.60 12.29 -3.95
C LEU A 101 -4.21 11.35 -5.10
#